data_AF-A0A965SLD5-F1
#
_entry.id   AF-A0A965SLD5-F1
#
_cell.length_a   1.000
_cell.length_b   1.000
_cell.length_c   1.000
_cell.angle_alpha   90.00
_cell.angle_beta   90.00
_cell.angle_gamma   90.00
#
_symmetry.space_group_name_H-M   'P 1'
#
loop_
_entity.id
_entity.type
_entity.pdbx_description
1 polymer ?
#
loop_
_entity_poly.entity_id
_entity_poly.type
_entity_poly.pdbx_seq_one_letter_code
_entity_poly.pdbx_strand_id
1 'polypeptide(L)'
;GYGYCTFNGLVIAARKALAYVDHVLILDGDAHYGDGTEDCLQHLGLASQITNVTRNQIGAKQHSAFTAAKWQSFTRGLIDQYKPGLVIYQAGADAWDLDPYESGYLSMTGLKHRDEGVFKACKQAGVPVAWNLAGGYSDPMKWTIDIHLQTLAVSDSVIAGLG
;
A
#
# COMPACT_ATOMS: atom_id res chain seq x y z
N GLY A 1 10.80 17.15 -5.84
CA GLY A 1 10.04 16.47 -4.79
C GLY A 1 9.39 17.52 -3.92
N TYR A 2 8.06 17.50 -3.84
CA TYR A 2 7.32 18.14 -2.75
C TYR A 2 6.96 17.01 -1.77
N GLY A 3 7.08 17.24 -0.46
CA GLY A 3 6.99 16.19 0.56
C GLY A 3 8.31 15.48 0.84
N TYR A 4 8.45 14.88 2.01
CA TYR A 4 9.70 14.38 2.62
C TYR A 4 10.48 13.29 1.84
N CYS A 5 10.09 12.96 0.60
CA CYS A 5 10.76 11.98 -0.25
C CYS A 5 11.75 12.63 -1.23
N THR A 6 13.05 12.48 -0.98
CA THR A 6 14.12 12.96 -1.87
C THR A 6 14.27 12.09 -3.14
N PHE A 7 13.98 10.78 -3.03
CA PHE A 7 14.01 9.81 -4.12
C PHE A 7 12.74 8.94 -4.08
N ASN A 8 12.24 8.53 -5.25
CA ASN A 8 11.10 7.63 -5.31
C ASN A 8 11.55 6.16 -5.21
N GLY A 9 11.65 5.64 -3.99
CA GLY A 9 12.06 4.27 -3.72
C GLY A 9 11.13 3.22 -4.37
N LEU A 10 9.83 3.49 -4.44
CA LEU A 10 8.86 2.59 -5.07
C LEU A 10 9.14 2.40 -6.56
N VAL A 11 9.34 3.50 -7.30
CA VAL A 11 9.64 3.45 -8.74
C VAL A 11 10.99 2.78 -8.99
N ILE A 12 12.00 3.04 -8.16
CA ILE A 12 13.32 2.40 -8.26
C ILE A 12 13.18 0.88 -8.07
N ALA A 13 12.48 0.44 -7.02
CA ALA A 13 12.25 -0.96 -6.73
C ALA A 13 11.43 -1.65 -7.83
N ALA A 14 10.33 -1.03 -8.26
CA ALA A 14 9.47 -1.53 -9.33
C ALA A 14 10.24 -1.67 -10.65
N ARG A 15 10.99 -0.65 -11.06
CA ARG A 15 11.84 -0.70 -12.26
C ARG A 15 12.88 -1.80 -12.16
N LYS A 16 13.47 -2.04 -10.99
CA LYS A 16 14.42 -3.14 -10.81
C LYS A 16 13.75 -4.51 -10.89
N ALA A 17 12.52 -4.63 -10.38
CA ALA A 17 11.74 -5.86 -10.45
C ALA A 17 11.34 -6.24 -11.88
N LEU A 18 11.21 -5.27 -12.80
CA LEU A 18 10.92 -5.54 -14.22
C LEU A 18 11.98 -6.39 -14.94
N ALA A 19 13.13 -6.65 -14.32
CA ALA A 19 14.08 -7.65 -14.81
C ALA A 19 13.63 -9.10 -14.59
N TYR A 20 12.62 -9.32 -13.75
CA TYR A 20 12.15 -10.65 -13.30
C TYR A 20 10.65 -10.86 -13.54
N VAL A 21 9.87 -9.80 -13.72
CA VAL A 21 8.43 -9.84 -13.95
C VAL A 21 8.04 -8.86 -15.05
N ASP A 22 6.99 -9.17 -15.80
CA ASP A 22 6.53 -8.31 -16.90
C ASP A 22 5.79 -7.06 -16.40
N HIS A 23 5.11 -7.18 -15.25
CA HIS A 23 4.27 -6.12 -14.68
C HIS A 23 4.39 -6.04 -13.16
N VAL A 24 4.46 -4.82 -12.64
CA VAL A 24 4.48 -4.53 -11.19
C VAL A 24 3.24 -3.71 -10.82
N LEU A 25 2.56 -4.10 -9.74
CA LEU A 25 1.50 -3.31 -9.14
C LEU A 25 2.04 -2.62 -7.88
N ILE A 26 2.08 -1.30 -7.89
CA ILE A 26 2.30 -0.50 -6.68
C ILE A 26 0.93 -0.22 -6.06
N LEU A 27 0.73 -0.68 -4.84
CA LEU A 27 -0.44 -0.39 -4.02
C LEU A 27 -0.02 0.61 -2.93
N ASP A 28 -0.41 1.85 -3.11
CA ASP A 28 -0.03 2.97 -2.25
C ASP A 28 -1.14 3.30 -1.25
N GLY A 29 -1.00 2.76 -0.04
CA GLY A 29 -1.95 2.93 1.06
C GLY A 29 -1.70 4.17 1.93
N ASP A 30 -0.77 5.05 1.51
CA ASP A 30 -0.51 6.33 2.16
C ASP A 30 -1.69 7.30 1.97
N ALA A 31 -1.96 8.11 2.99
CA ALA A 31 -3.01 9.10 2.91
C ALA A 31 -2.60 10.29 2.04
N HIS A 32 -1.33 10.64 1.94
CA HIS A 32 -0.89 11.69 1.05
C HIS A 32 -0.82 11.17 -0.39
N TYR A 33 -0.92 12.09 -1.35
CA TYR A 33 -0.93 11.71 -2.75
C TYR A 33 0.46 11.26 -3.19
N GLY A 34 0.57 10.09 -3.82
CA GLY A 34 1.80 9.63 -4.46
C GLY A 34 2.08 10.34 -5.78
N ASP A 35 2.03 11.68 -5.83
CA ASP A 35 2.23 12.49 -7.05
C ASP A 35 3.59 12.21 -7.68
N GLY A 36 4.63 12.08 -6.83
CA GLY A 36 5.97 11.76 -7.27
C GLY A 36 6.09 10.38 -7.91
N THR A 37 5.23 9.41 -7.59
CA THR A 37 5.26 8.07 -8.23
C THR A 37 4.69 8.16 -9.62
N GLU A 38 3.50 8.74 -9.76
CA GLU A 38 2.84 8.89 -11.05
C GLU A 38 3.68 9.76 -12.02
N ASP A 39 4.20 10.89 -11.52
CA ASP A 39 5.06 11.79 -12.29
C ASP A 39 6.33 11.08 -12.79
N CYS A 40 6.99 10.30 -11.93
CA CYS A 40 8.15 9.51 -12.33
C CYS A 40 7.81 8.45 -13.38
N LEU A 41 6.68 7.75 -13.23
CA LEU A 41 6.26 6.72 -14.19
C LEU A 41 5.99 7.31 -15.58
N GLN A 42 5.36 8.48 -15.64
CA GLN A 42 5.10 9.20 -16.89
C GLN A 42 6.40 9.65 -17.55
N HIS A 43 7.27 10.34 -16.82
CA HIS A 43 8.54 10.85 -17.35
C HIS A 43 9.50 9.75 -17.81
N LEU A 44 9.44 8.57 -17.17
CA LEU A 44 10.28 7.42 -17.52
C LEU A 44 9.64 6.50 -18.57
N GLY A 45 8.40 6.75 -18.99
CA GLY A 45 7.68 5.90 -19.94
C GLY A 45 7.37 4.49 -19.40
N LEU A 46 7.14 4.36 -18.08
CA LEU A 46 6.97 3.08 -17.40
C LEU A 46 5.51 2.73 -17.07
N ALA A 47 4.55 3.62 -17.35
CA ALA A 47 3.14 3.45 -16.98
C ALA A 47 2.46 2.21 -17.61
N SER A 48 3.02 1.64 -18.68
CA SER A 48 2.52 0.39 -19.30
C SER A 48 2.99 -0.88 -18.59
N GLN A 49 4.05 -0.81 -17.77
CA GLN A 49 4.65 -1.97 -17.07
C GLN A 49 4.51 -1.86 -15.55
N ILE A 50 4.28 -0.65 -15.03
CA ILE A 50 4.11 -0.38 -13.61
C ILE A 50 2.79 0.35 -13.44
N THR A 51 1.86 -0.27 -12.74
CA THR A 51 0.58 0.36 -12.37
C THR A 51 0.68 0.87 -10.95
N ASN A 52 0.46 2.17 -10.76
CA ASN A 52 0.34 2.78 -9.45
C ASN A 52 -1.13 2.96 -9.09
N VAL A 53 -1.56 2.34 -8.00
CA VAL A 53 -2.89 2.53 -7.41
C VAL A 53 -2.69 3.29 -6.10
N THR A 54 -3.19 4.51 -6.02
CA THR A 54 -2.94 5.45 -4.90
C THR A 54 -4.24 6.00 -4.32
N ARG A 55 -4.19 7.05 -3.48
CA ARG A 55 -5.30 7.63 -2.70
C ARG A 55 -6.62 7.78 -3.46
N ASN A 56 -6.64 8.16 -4.74
CA ASN A 56 -7.91 8.32 -5.46
C ASN A 56 -8.66 7.00 -5.66
N GLN A 57 -7.93 5.88 -5.75
CA GLN A 57 -8.52 4.55 -5.89
C GLN A 57 -8.63 3.81 -4.55
N ILE A 58 -7.78 4.14 -3.56
CA ILE A 58 -7.70 3.44 -2.26
C ILE A 58 -8.39 4.23 -1.13
N GLY A 59 -8.30 5.55 -1.14
CA GLY A 59 -8.58 6.46 -0.01
C GLY A 59 -9.69 7.50 -0.21
N ALA A 60 -10.49 7.41 -1.27
CA ALA A 60 -11.61 8.32 -1.52
C ALA A 60 -12.83 8.10 -0.58
N LYS A 61 -12.65 8.01 0.75
CA LYS A 61 -13.70 7.78 1.79
C LYS A 61 -14.64 6.58 1.60
N GLN A 62 -14.66 5.93 0.44
CA GLN A 62 -15.52 4.81 0.08
C GLN A 62 -15.16 3.54 0.87
N HIS A 63 -13.92 3.47 1.36
CA HIS A 63 -13.37 2.26 2.00
C HIS A 63 -13.20 2.38 3.50
N SER A 64 -13.63 3.49 4.14
CA SER A 64 -13.51 3.69 5.59
C SER A 64 -14.18 2.58 6.42
N ALA A 65 -15.23 1.96 5.87
CA ALA A 65 -15.98 0.86 6.48
C ALA A 65 -15.65 -0.52 5.87
N PHE A 66 -14.56 -0.66 5.12
CA PHE A 66 -14.18 -1.95 4.55
C PHE A 66 -13.71 -2.91 5.65
N THR A 67 -14.27 -4.12 5.63
CA THR A 67 -13.74 -5.26 6.39
C THR A 67 -12.53 -5.84 5.67
N ALA A 68 -11.76 -6.71 6.35
CA ALA A 68 -10.64 -7.41 5.73
C ALA A 68 -11.07 -8.16 4.45
N ALA A 69 -12.25 -8.78 4.44
CA ALA A 69 -12.79 -9.46 3.27
C ALA A 69 -13.08 -8.51 2.09
N LYS A 70 -13.57 -7.29 2.35
CA LYS A 70 -13.79 -6.30 1.29
C LYS A 70 -12.47 -5.78 0.72
N TRP A 71 -11.49 -5.51 1.57
CA TRP A 71 -10.13 -5.16 1.14
C TRP A 71 -9.47 -6.28 0.34
N GLN A 72 -9.67 -7.53 0.75
CA GLN A 72 -9.20 -8.70 0.01
C GLN A 72 -9.83 -8.76 -1.38
N SER A 73 -11.16 -8.64 -1.48
CA SER A 73 -11.85 -8.66 -2.77
C SER A 73 -11.41 -7.50 -3.68
N PHE A 74 -11.27 -6.30 -3.14
CA PHE A 74 -10.77 -5.13 -3.87
C PHE A 74 -9.37 -5.38 -4.43
N THR A 75 -8.43 -5.77 -3.56
CA THR A 75 -7.04 -6.02 -3.95
C THR A 75 -6.94 -7.19 -4.94
N ARG A 76 -7.76 -8.22 -4.76
CA ARG A 76 -7.85 -9.35 -5.70
C ARG A 76 -8.32 -8.91 -7.07
N GLY A 77 -9.30 -8.01 -7.15
CA GLY A 77 -9.76 -7.42 -8.41
C GLY A 77 -8.63 -6.69 -9.15
N LEU A 78 -7.79 -5.93 -8.44
CA LEU A 78 -6.61 -5.28 -9.04
C LEU A 78 -5.59 -6.30 -9.55
N ILE A 79 -5.33 -7.36 -8.78
CA ILE A 79 -4.42 -8.44 -9.19
C ILE A 79 -4.96 -9.16 -10.44
N ASP A 80 -6.24 -9.49 -10.49
CA ASP A 80 -6.85 -10.17 -11.64
C ASP A 80 -6.87 -9.26 -12.89
N GLN A 81 -7.08 -7.95 -12.71
CA GLN A 81 -7.09 -6.96 -13.78
C GLN A 81 -5.70 -6.76 -14.39
N TYR A 82 -4.69 -6.50 -13.54
CA TYR A 82 -3.36 -6.09 -14.01
C TYR A 82 -2.37 -7.25 -14.11
N LYS A 83 -2.70 -8.43 -13.56
CA LYS A 83 -1.88 -9.65 -13.56
C LYS A 83 -0.40 -9.39 -13.19
N PRO A 84 -0.12 -8.67 -12.09
CA PRO A 84 1.25 -8.35 -11.72
C PRO A 84 2.02 -9.61 -11.33
N GLY A 85 3.30 -9.66 -11.67
CA GLY A 85 4.23 -10.66 -11.12
C GLY A 85 4.76 -10.28 -9.74
N LEU A 86 4.59 -9.02 -9.31
CA LEU A 86 4.96 -8.51 -8.00
C LEU A 86 4.00 -7.40 -7.57
N VAL A 87 3.57 -7.45 -6.31
CA VAL A 87 2.93 -6.31 -5.64
C VAL A 87 3.97 -5.61 -4.76
N ILE A 88 4.08 -4.29 -4.89
CA ILE A 88 4.79 -3.43 -3.93
C ILE A 88 3.74 -2.68 -3.13
N TYR A 89 3.65 -2.98 -1.83
CA TYR A 89 2.65 -2.39 -0.94
C TYR A 89 3.28 -1.35 -0.01
N GLN A 90 2.90 -0.08 -0.19
CA GLN A 90 3.30 1.00 0.70
C GLN A 90 2.24 1.17 1.80
N ALA A 91 2.55 0.70 3.01
CA ALA A 91 1.61 0.66 4.14
C ALA A 91 1.68 1.95 4.97
N GLY A 92 0.98 2.99 4.54
CA GLY A 92 0.90 4.26 5.26
C GLY A 92 0.08 4.17 6.55
N ALA A 93 0.65 4.66 7.65
CA ALA A 93 -0.02 4.81 8.93
C ALA A 93 -0.82 6.12 9.01
N ASP A 94 -0.52 7.11 8.19
CA ASP A 94 -1.27 8.38 8.08
C ASP A 94 -2.68 8.23 7.50
N ALA A 95 -3.03 7.05 6.99
CA ALA A 95 -4.43 6.70 6.72
C ALA A 95 -5.29 6.59 8.00
N TRP A 96 -4.66 6.65 9.18
CA TRP A 96 -5.35 6.69 10.47
C TRP A 96 -6.19 7.96 10.64
N ASP A 97 -7.45 7.82 11.05
CA ASP A 97 -8.42 8.91 11.21
C ASP A 97 -8.03 9.99 12.22
N LEU A 98 -7.06 9.72 13.10
CA LEU A 98 -6.50 10.68 14.06
C LEU A 98 -5.07 11.14 13.70
N ASP A 99 -4.58 10.87 12.48
CA ASP A 99 -3.31 11.43 12.03
C ASP A 99 -3.43 12.98 11.87
N PRO A 100 -2.46 13.76 12.36
CA PRO A 100 -2.60 15.21 12.50
C PRO A 100 -2.67 15.99 11.19
N TYR A 101 -2.35 15.37 10.05
CA TYR A 101 -2.44 16.03 8.74
C TYR A 101 -3.80 15.86 8.05
N GLU A 102 -4.84 15.45 8.81
CA GLU A 102 -6.27 15.45 8.44
C GLU A 102 -6.62 14.69 7.14
N SER A 103 -5.72 13.82 6.67
CA SER A 103 -5.86 13.07 5.43
C SER A 103 -6.36 11.64 5.65
N GLY A 104 -6.34 11.15 6.89
CA GLY A 104 -6.75 9.82 7.29
C GLY A 104 -8.26 9.55 7.25
N TYR A 105 -8.62 8.28 7.11
CA TYR A 105 -10.00 7.83 6.91
C TYR A 105 -10.29 6.43 7.46
N LEU A 106 -9.31 5.79 8.11
CA LEU A 106 -9.43 4.47 8.70
C LEU A 106 -9.21 4.54 10.21
N SER A 107 -10.03 3.83 10.97
CA SER A 107 -9.72 3.57 12.38
C SER A 107 -8.54 2.57 12.51
N MET A 108 -8.02 2.36 13.71
CA MET A 108 -7.01 1.31 14.00
C MET A 108 -7.44 -0.08 13.48
N THR A 109 -8.71 -0.44 13.69
CA THR A 109 -9.30 -1.67 13.16
C THR A 109 -9.41 -1.62 11.63
N GLY A 110 -9.73 -0.46 11.06
CA GLY A 110 -9.76 -0.25 9.61
C GLY A 110 -8.39 -0.46 8.96
N LEU A 111 -7.32 0.05 9.57
CA LEU A 111 -5.93 -0.17 9.13
C LEU A 111 -5.58 -1.65 9.18
N LYS A 112 -5.92 -2.34 10.27
CA LYS A 112 -5.74 -3.80 10.39
C LYS A 112 -6.44 -4.53 9.25
N HIS A 113 -7.71 -4.19 8.99
CA HIS A 113 -8.49 -4.79 7.91
C HIS A 113 -7.89 -4.52 6.52
N ARG A 114 -7.39 -3.32 6.27
CA ARG A 114 -6.70 -2.97 5.02
C ARG A 114 -5.51 -3.90 4.82
N ASP A 115 -4.60 -3.93 5.78
CA ASP A 115 -3.36 -4.70 5.68
C ASP A 115 -3.67 -6.21 5.54
N GLU A 116 -4.60 -6.73 6.34
CA GLU A 116 -5.01 -8.12 6.30
C GLU A 116 -5.60 -8.50 4.93
N GLY A 117 -6.47 -7.65 4.38
CA GLY A 117 -7.07 -7.88 3.08
C GLY A 117 -6.04 -7.89 1.95
N VAL A 118 -5.11 -6.94 1.97
CA VAL A 118 -4.03 -6.84 0.97
C VAL A 118 -3.15 -8.09 0.99
N PHE A 119 -2.65 -8.48 2.16
CA PHE A 119 -1.79 -9.66 2.28
C PHE A 119 -2.53 -10.95 1.93
N LYS A 120 -3.80 -11.09 2.33
CA LYS A 120 -4.62 -12.26 1.97
C LYS A 120 -4.85 -12.36 0.47
N ALA A 121 -5.11 -11.24 -0.20
CA ALA A 121 -5.31 -11.22 -1.65
C ALA A 121 -4.05 -11.67 -2.39
N CYS A 122 -2.87 -11.14 -2.00
CA CYS A 122 -1.58 -11.52 -2.59
C CYS A 122 -1.30 -13.01 -2.37
N LYS A 123 -1.45 -13.50 -1.13
CA LYS A 123 -1.25 -14.92 -0.79
C LYS A 123 -2.20 -15.83 -1.56
N GLN A 124 -3.48 -15.47 -1.64
CA GLN A 124 -4.49 -16.26 -2.35
C GLN A 124 -4.23 -16.30 -3.86
N ALA A 125 -3.73 -15.22 -4.44
CA ALA A 125 -3.39 -15.15 -5.86
C ALA A 125 -2.03 -15.79 -6.19
N GLY A 126 -1.23 -16.17 -5.19
CA GLY A 126 0.13 -16.66 -5.39
C GLY A 126 1.10 -15.59 -5.90
N VAL A 127 0.77 -14.30 -5.72
CA VAL A 127 1.59 -13.17 -6.17
C VAL A 127 2.48 -12.70 -5.00
N PRO A 128 3.81 -12.66 -5.17
CA PRO A 128 4.71 -12.12 -4.18
C PRO A 128 4.36 -10.67 -3.82
N VAL A 129 4.49 -10.33 -2.55
CA VAL A 129 4.30 -8.97 -2.04
C VAL A 129 5.56 -8.52 -1.29
N ALA A 130 6.14 -7.41 -1.73
CA ALA A 130 7.13 -6.65 -0.97
C ALA A 130 6.42 -5.43 -0.36
N TRP A 131 6.71 -5.09 0.89
CA TRP A 131 6.03 -3.97 1.54
C TRP A 131 6.98 -3.13 2.39
N ASN A 132 6.63 -1.86 2.61
CA ASN A 132 7.38 -0.92 3.44
C ASN A 132 6.44 -0.08 4.32
N LEU A 133 7.01 0.45 5.40
CA LEU A 133 6.37 1.50 6.21
C LEU A 133 6.32 2.80 5.38
N ALA A 134 5.23 3.56 5.49
CA ALA A 134 5.08 4.87 4.85
C ALA A 134 4.70 5.94 5.89
N GLY A 135 3.99 7.00 5.50
CA GLY A 135 3.61 8.12 6.36
C GLY A 135 2.96 7.71 7.68
N GLY A 136 2.81 8.67 8.58
CA GLY A 136 2.34 8.46 9.95
C GLY A 136 3.06 9.45 10.86
N TYR A 137 2.29 10.35 11.46
CA TYR A 137 2.85 11.56 12.06
C TYR A 137 2.21 11.87 13.42
N SER A 138 1.59 10.87 14.02
CA SER A 138 0.82 11.02 15.24
C SER A 138 1.65 11.54 16.42
N ASP A 139 1.03 12.37 17.25
CA ASP A 139 1.58 12.80 18.54
C ASP A 139 0.64 12.31 19.67
N PRO A 140 1.08 11.41 20.56
CA PRO A 140 2.43 10.85 20.66
C PRO A 140 2.78 9.88 19.52
N MET A 141 4.08 9.87 19.14
CA MET A 141 4.67 8.98 18.11
C MET A 141 4.38 7.49 18.35
N LYS A 142 4.08 7.12 19.60
CA LYS A 142 3.67 5.77 19.97
C LYS A 142 2.56 5.23 19.05
N TRP A 143 1.59 6.05 18.65
CA TRP A 143 0.50 5.57 17.80
C TRP A 143 0.97 5.15 16.41
N THR A 144 1.86 5.91 15.78
CA THR A 144 2.49 5.53 14.51
C THR A 144 3.28 4.23 14.64
N ILE A 145 4.03 4.07 15.73
CA ILE A 145 4.77 2.83 16.03
C ILE A 145 3.81 1.66 16.18
N ASP A 146 2.73 1.82 16.96
CA ASP A 146 1.72 0.78 17.17
C ASP A 146 1.07 0.34 15.85
N ILE A 147 0.77 1.29 14.94
CA ILE A 147 0.21 0.98 13.62
C ILE A 147 1.20 0.16 12.79
N HIS A 148 2.46 0.58 12.71
CA HIS A 148 3.47 -0.16 11.94
C HIS A 148 3.74 -1.56 12.49
N LEU A 149 3.77 -1.70 13.83
CA LEU A 149 3.89 -3.01 14.48
C LEU A 149 2.65 -3.87 14.21
N GLN A 150 1.45 -3.28 14.17
CA GLN A 150 0.24 -3.99 13.77
C GLN A 150 0.34 -4.49 12.32
N THR A 151 0.79 -3.67 11.36
CA THR A 151 0.99 -4.09 9.97
C THR A 151 1.99 -5.25 9.88
N LEU A 152 3.11 -5.18 10.61
CA LEU A 152 4.10 -6.26 10.68
C LEU A 152 3.48 -7.56 11.22
N ALA A 153 2.78 -7.49 12.35
CA ALA A 153 2.14 -8.66 12.94
C ALA A 153 1.08 -9.30 12.03
N VAL A 154 0.31 -8.48 11.30
CA VAL A 154 -0.64 -8.96 10.29
C VAL A 154 0.09 -9.62 9.12
N SER A 155 1.19 -9.02 8.65
CA SER A 155 2.02 -9.59 7.58
C SER A 155 2.54 -10.97 7.97
N ASP A 156 3.14 -11.12 9.15
CA ASP A 156 3.68 -12.40 9.64
C ASP A 156 2.57 -13.46 9.80
N SER A 157 1.44 -13.07 10.38
CA SER A 157 0.30 -13.97 10.55
C SER A 157 -0.25 -14.47 9.22
N VAL A 158 -0.41 -13.58 8.23
CA VAL A 158 -0.99 -13.94 6.93
C VAL A 158 0.03 -14.63 6.03
N ILE A 159 1.22 -14.06 5.85
CA ILE A 159 2.22 -14.53 4.88
C ILE A 159 3.00 -15.72 5.43
N ALA A 160 3.59 -15.60 6.61
CA ALA A 160 4.41 -16.67 7.19
C ALA A 160 3.56 -17.78 7.83
N GLY A 161 2.29 -17.53 8.14
CA GLY A 161 1.42 -18.48 8.82
C GLY A 161 1.80 -18.68 10.29
N LEU A 162 2.49 -17.71 10.88
CA LEU A 162 2.84 -17.68 12.30
C LEU A 162 1.62 -17.16 13.07
N GLY A 163 0.77 -18.07 13.55
CA GLY A 163 -0.43 -17.77 14.32
C GLY A 163 -0.66 -18.81 15.41
#